data_AF-A0A6N3FRJ7-F1
#
_entry.id   AF-A0A6N3FRJ7-F1
#
_cell.length_a   1.000
_cell.length_b   1.000
_cell.length_c   1.000
_cell.angle_alpha   90.00
_cell.angle_beta   90.00
_cell.angle_gamma   90.00
#
_symmetry.space_group_name_H-M   'P 1'
#
loop_
_entity.id
_entity.type
_entity.pdbx_description
1 polymer ?
#
loop_
_entity_poly.entity_id
_entity_poly.type
_entity_poly.pdbx_seq_one_letter_code
_entity_poly.pdbx_strand_id
1 'polypeptide(L)'
;MRVKEYLRRKVAFFASVIEIAISIIVLIAIVIAGIQVVREVFSLAGDPKAHEGFTVFLGHAFNLIIGVEFIKMLAKHTPGSAIEVLLFAIARQMVVEHTSPLENLIGIVTIALIFAIRKFLFVPSFGEHSAFHEEEETRAGALSAAGAPRRE
;
A
#
# COMPACT_ATOMS: atom_id res chain seq x y z
N MET A 1 -9.69 39.12 8.91
CA MET A 1 -9.38 37.74 9.37
C MET A 1 -10.52 36.75 9.13
N ARG A 2 -11.78 37.02 9.52
CA ARG A 2 -12.92 36.06 9.42
C ARG A 2 -13.20 35.40 8.05
N VAL A 3 -13.01 36.09 6.92
CA VAL A 3 -13.28 35.53 5.58
C VAL A 3 -12.29 34.42 5.22
N LYS A 4 -11.02 34.55 5.60
CA LYS A 4 -9.98 33.53 5.34
C LYS A 4 -10.27 32.24 6.11
N GLU A 5 -10.71 32.34 7.37
CA GLU A 5 -11.12 31.18 8.17
C GLU A 5 -12.37 30.51 7.61
N TYR A 6 -13.37 31.27 7.17
CA TYR A 6 -14.57 30.70 6.54
C TYR A 6 -14.24 29.95 5.23
N LEU A 7 -13.38 30.51 4.38
CA LEU A 7 -12.90 29.86 3.16
C LEU A 7 -12.10 28.59 3.48
N ARG A 8 -11.17 28.65 4.44
CA ARG A 8 -10.35 27.50 4.84
C ARG A 8 -11.21 26.36 5.39
N ARG A 9 -12.25 26.67 6.17
CA ARG A 9 -13.19 25.68 6.72
C ARG A 9 -14.05 25.02 5.64
N LYS A 10 -14.51 25.81 4.65
CA LYS A 10 -15.22 25.26 3.48
C LYS A 10 -14.31 24.36 2.64
N VAL A 11 -13.10 24.81 2.31
CA VAL A 11 -12.14 24.03 1.53
C VAL A 11 -11.82 22.71 2.24
N ALA A 12 -11.55 22.74 3.55
CA ALA A 12 -11.30 21.53 4.33
C ALA A 12 -12.50 20.56 4.33
N PHE A 13 -13.72 21.10 4.43
CA PHE A 13 -14.93 20.27 4.35
C PHE A 13 -15.08 19.60 2.98
N PHE A 14 -14.92 20.35 1.89
CA PHE A 14 -14.98 19.77 0.54
C PHE A 14 -13.86 18.75 0.29
N ALA A 15 -12.65 19.03 0.76
CA ALA A 15 -11.53 18.09 0.67
C ALA A 15 -11.85 16.77 1.40
N SER A 16 -12.40 16.85 2.61
CA SER A 16 -12.80 15.66 3.38
C SER A 16 -13.92 14.86 2.69
N VAL A 17 -14.90 15.52 2.09
CA VAL A 17 -15.95 14.84 1.31
C VAL A 17 -15.36 14.11 0.10
N ILE A 18 -14.42 14.75 -0.60
CA ILE A 18 -13.71 14.14 -1.75
C ILE A 18 -12.88 12.95 -1.28
N GLU A 19 -12.16 13.07 -0.17
CA GLU A 19 -11.35 12.00 0.41
C GLU A 19 -12.21 10.77 0.72
N ILE A 20 -13.33 10.94 1.41
CA ILE A 20 -14.28 9.85 1.72
C ILE A 20 -14.82 9.22 0.44
N ALA A 21 -15.20 10.03 -0.56
CA ALA A 21 -15.70 9.53 -1.83
C ALA A 21 -14.63 8.68 -2.56
N ILE A 22 -13.39 9.16 -2.61
CA ILE A 22 -12.27 8.42 -3.20
C ILE A 22 -12.04 7.11 -2.44
N SER A 23 -11.99 7.13 -1.11
CA SER A 23 -11.81 5.92 -0.31
C SER A 23 -12.88 4.86 -0.59
N ILE A 24 -14.15 5.26 -0.71
CA ILE A 24 -15.25 4.35 -1.05
C ILE A 24 -15.07 3.77 -2.45
N ILE A 25 -14.75 4.60 -3.45
CA ILE A 25 -14.55 4.16 -4.84
C ILE A 25 -13.41 3.15 -4.92
N VAL A 26 -12.27 3.44 -4.30
CA VAL A 26 -11.10 2.55 -4.34
C VAL A 26 -11.39 1.26 -3.57
N LEU A 27 -12.10 1.33 -2.44
CA LEU A 27 -12.52 0.14 -1.69
C LEU A 27 -13.39 -0.80 -2.55
N ILE A 28 -14.39 -0.25 -3.26
CA ILE A 28 -15.23 -1.04 -4.17
C ILE A 28 -14.39 -1.66 -5.29
N ALA A 29 -13.47 -0.90 -5.89
CA ALA A 29 -12.58 -1.41 -6.93
C ALA A 29 -11.71 -2.57 -6.44
N ILE A 30 -11.16 -2.49 -5.22
CA ILE A 30 -10.38 -3.57 -4.59
C ILE A 30 -11.25 -4.80 -4.36
N VAL A 31 -12.49 -4.64 -3.89
CA VAL A 31 -13.40 -5.79 -3.69
C VAL A 31 -13.70 -6.49 -5.02
N ILE A 32 -14.01 -5.73 -6.08
CA ILE A 32 -14.29 -6.29 -7.41
C ILE A 32 -13.05 -7.02 -7.96
N ALA A 33 -11.88 -6.39 -7.88
CA ALA A 33 -10.62 -6.99 -8.33
C ALA A 33 -10.26 -8.24 -7.51
N GLY A 34 -10.51 -8.24 -6.19
CA GLY A 34 -10.32 -9.41 -5.33
C GLY A 34 -11.19 -10.59 -5.75
N ILE A 35 -12.47 -10.36 -6.06
CA ILE A 35 -13.38 -11.40 -6.57
C ILE A 35 -12.87 -11.97 -7.90
N GLN A 36 -12.38 -11.11 -8.80
CA GLN A 36 -11.81 -11.53 -10.08
C GLN A 36 -10.58 -12.44 -9.88
N VAL A 37 -9.63 -12.03 -9.04
CA VAL A 37 -8.43 -12.82 -8.73
C VAL A 37 -8.80 -14.20 -8.18
N VAL A 38 -9.79 -14.28 -7.28
CA VAL A 38 -10.27 -15.56 -6.73
C VAL A 38 -10.84 -16.46 -7.83
N ARG A 39 -11.63 -15.91 -8.77
CA ARG A 39 -12.16 -16.67 -9.90
C ARG A 39 -11.06 -17.22 -10.81
N GLU A 40 -10.02 -16.43 -11.05
CA GLU A 40 -8.87 -16.83 -11.86
C GLU A 40 -8.12 -18.01 -11.24
N VAL A 41 -7.93 -18.03 -9.91
CA VAL A 41 -7.33 -19.18 -9.20
C VAL A 41 -8.11 -20.48 -9.46
N PHE A 42 -9.44 -20.43 -9.35
CA PHE A 42 -10.28 -21.60 -9.63
C PHE A 42 -10.22 -22.04 -11.09
N SER A 43 -10.09 -21.09 -12.03
CA SER A 43 -9.95 -21.38 -13.45
C SER A 43 -8.62 -22.07 -13.78
N LEU A 44 -7.54 -21.75 -13.07
CA LEU A 44 -6.21 -22.35 -13.29
C LEU A 44 -6.15 -23.82 -12.89
N ALA A 45 -6.94 -24.24 -11.90
CA ALA A 45 -6.92 -25.62 -11.39
C ALA A 45 -7.43 -26.66 -12.40
N GLY A 46 -8.08 -26.25 -13.50
CA GLY A 46 -8.69 -27.14 -14.48
C GLY A 46 -8.21 -27.01 -15.93
N ASP A 47 -7.26 -26.11 -16.23
CA ASP A 47 -6.90 -25.76 -17.61
C ASP A 47 -5.50 -26.27 -18.04
N PRO A 48 -5.38 -27.03 -19.15
CA PRO A 48 -4.09 -27.40 -19.76
C PRO A 48 -3.21 -26.21 -20.18
N LYS A 49 -3.76 -25.00 -20.35
CA LYS A 49 -3.05 -23.74 -20.66
C LYS A 49 -2.73 -22.89 -19.41
N ALA A 50 -2.57 -23.53 -18.25
CA ALA A 50 -2.33 -22.86 -16.97
C ALA A 50 -1.19 -21.83 -16.97
N HIS A 51 -0.18 -21.94 -17.84
CA HIS A 51 0.96 -21.02 -17.88
C HIS A 51 0.57 -19.59 -18.29
N GLU A 52 -0.28 -19.43 -19.31
CA GLU A 52 -0.71 -18.10 -19.77
C GLU A 52 -1.69 -17.47 -18.77
N GLY A 53 -2.62 -18.28 -18.24
CA GLY A 53 -3.53 -17.84 -17.19
C GLY A 53 -2.79 -17.44 -15.90
N PHE A 54 -1.66 -18.07 -15.59
CA PHE A 54 -0.88 -17.77 -14.38
C PHE A 54 -0.26 -16.36 -14.46
N THR A 55 0.28 -15.95 -15.61
CA THR A 55 0.82 -14.60 -15.80
C THR A 55 -0.28 -13.53 -15.66
N VAL A 56 -1.46 -13.80 -16.23
CA VAL A 56 -2.63 -12.90 -16.09
C VAL A 56 -3.07 -12.78 -14.63
N PHE A 57 -3.21 -13.92 -13.95
CA PHE A 57 -3.53 -13.98 -12.52
C PHE A 57 -2.51 -13.19 -11.68
N LEU A 58 -1.22 -13.39 -11.90
CA LEU A 58 -0.17 -12.65 -11.21
C LEU A 58 -0.30 -11.14 -11.45
N GLY A 59 -0.57 -10.72 -12.69
CA GLY A 59 -0.80 -9.33 -13.04
C GLY A 59 -1.95 -8.70 -12.23
N HIS A 60 -3.09 -9.38 -12.15
CA HIS A 60 -4.23 -8.90 -11.37
C HIS A 60 -3.97 -8.95 -9.86
N ALA A 61 -3.30 -9.97 -9.35
CA ALA A 61 -2.92 -10.08 -7.94
C ALA A 61 -1.95 -8.96 -7.53
N PHE A 62 -0.93 -8.66 -8.33
CA PHE A 62 -0.03 -7.53 -8.07
C PHE A 62 -0.76 -6.20 -8.13
N ASN A 63 -1.66 -5.99 -9.11
CA ASN A 63 -2.48 -4.78 -9.18
C ASN A 63 -3.32 -4.60 -7.90
N LEU A 64 -3.86 -5.70 -7.35
CA LEU A 64 -4.63 -5.67 -6.11
C LEU A 64 -3.77 -5.28 -4.90
N ILE A 65 -2.59 -5.89 -4.76
CA ILE A 65 -1.63 -5.57 -3.68
C ILE A 65 -1.22 -4.09 -3.76
N ILE A 66 -0.85 -3.62 -4.96
CA ILE A 66 -0.50 -2.21 -5.19
C ILE A 66 -1.68 -1.29 -4.83
N GLY A 67 -2.91 -1.65 -5.21
CA GLY A 67 -4.11 -0.89 -4.88
C GLY A 67 -4.38 -0.79 -3.37
N VAL A 68 -4.18 -1.88 -2.63
CA VAL A 68 -4.30 -1.90 -1.16
C VAL A 68 -3.24 -1.03 -0.51
N GLU A 69 -1.98 -1.13 -0.95
CA GLU A 69 -0.90 -0.28 -0.45
C GLU A 69 -1.12 1.20 -0.78
N PHE A 70 -1.66 1.48 -1.96
CA PHE A 70 -2.01 2.84 -2.36
C PHE A 70 -3.05 3.46 -1.42
N ILE A 71 -4.07 2.71 -0.98
CA ILE A 71 -5.01 3.21 0.05
C ILE A 71 -4.26 3.53 1.36
N LYS A 72 -3.39 2.62 1.82
CA LYS A 72 -2.61 2.86 3.06
C LYS A 72 -1.70 4.08 2.93
N MET A 73 -1.14 4.31 1.74
CA MET A 73 -0.34 5.48 1.42
C MET A 73 -1.16 6.77 1.46
N LEU A 74 -2.36 6.76 0.88
CA LEU A 74 -3.29 7.88 0.96
C LEU A 74 -3.72 8.17 2.40
N ALA A 75 -3.93 7.15 3.22
CA ALA A 75 -4.37 7.35 4.61
C ALA A 75 -3.25 7.86 5.53
N LYS A 76 -2.03 7.34 5.38
CA LYS A 76 -0.90 7.67 6.26
C LYS A 76 -0.09 8.88 5.80
N HIS A 77 -0.16 9.24 4.51
CA HIS A 77 0.60 10.32 3.89
C HIS A 77 2.10 10.33 4.23
N THR A 78 2.70 9.16 4.51
CA THR A 78 4.12 9.09 4.85
C THR A 78 4.96 8.83 3.59
N PRO A 79 6.14 9.47 3.47
CA PRO A 79 7.09 9.17 2.39
C PRO A 79 7.49 7.68 2.34
N GLY A 80 7.51 7.01 3.50
CA GLY A 80 7.80 5.57 3.60
C GLY A 80 6.78 4.69 2.88
N SER A 81 5.49 4.99 3.03
CA SER A 81 4.43 4.22 2.35
C SER A 81 4.47 4.42 0.83
N ALA A 82 4.88 5.60 0.36
CA ALA A 82 5.10 5.82 -1.08
C ALA A 82 6.25 4.96 -1.63
N ILE A 83 7.34 4.79 -0.86
CA ILE A 83 8.43 3.91 -1.25
C ILE A 83 7.95 2.46 -1.36
N GLU A 84 7.17 1.97 -0.40
CA GLU A 84 6.62 0.60 -0.43
C GLU A 84 5.81 0.34 -1.70
N VAL A 85 4.90 1.27 -2.06
CA VAL A 85 4.10 1.19 -3.29
C VAL A 85 4.97 1.18 -4.55
N LEU A 86 5.98 2.05 -4.60
CA LEU A 86 6.91 2.13 -5.75
C LEU A 86 7.71 0.84 -5.92
N LEU A 87 8.15 0.23 -4.83
CA LEU A 87 8.86 -1.06 -4.87
C LEU A 87 7.97 -2.17 -5.43
N PHE A 88 6.70 -2.24 -5.01
CA PHE A 88 5.75 -3.21 -5.57
C PHE A 88 5.47 -2.97 -7.06
N ALA A 89 5.37 -1.71 -7.49
CA ALA A 89 5.14 -1.38 -8.90
C ALA A 89 6.31 -1.83 -9.80
N ILE A 90 7.56 -1.57 -9.37
CA ILE A 90 8.76 -2.01 -10.09
C ILE A 90 8.84 -3.53 -10.11
N ALA A 91 8.62 -4.18 -8.96
CA ALA A 91 8.66 -5.64 -8.85
C ALA A 91 7.61 -6.31 -9.75
N ARG A 92 6.37 -5.79 -9.77
CA ARG A 92 5.32 -6.26 -10.68
C ARG A 92 5.79 -6.20 -12.13
N GLN A 93 6.34 -5.07 -12.54
CA GLN A 93 6.79 -4.88 -13.92
C GLN A 93 7.86 -5.92 -14.30
N MET A 94 8.79 -6.23 -13.39
CA MET A 94 9.84 -7.22 -13.64
C MET A 94 9.33 -8.69 -13.64
N VAL A 95 8.28 -9.00 -12.88
CA VAL A 95 7.77 -10.38 -12.72
C VAL A 95 6.69 -10.73 -13.74
N VAL A 96 5.81 -9.78 -14.07
CA VAL A 96 4.63 -10.01 -14.90
C VAL A 96 4.90 -9.66 -16.36
N GLU A 97 5.68 -8.63 -16.62
CA GLU A 97 6.02 -8.23 -17.98
C GLU A 97 7.34 -8.88 -18.40
N HIS A 98 7.43 -9.27 -19.67
CA HIS A 98 8.67 -9.79 -20.24
C HIS A 98 9.62 -8.64 -20.52
N THR A 99 10.24 -8.11 -19.47
CA THR A 99 11.25 -7.07 -19.54
C THR A 99 12.58 -7.63 -20.03
N SER A 100 13.33 -6.81 -20.76
CA SER A 100 14.68 -7.18 -21.17
C SER A 100 15.64 -7.23 -19.95
N PRO A 101 16.75 -7.98 -20.02
CA PRO A 101 17.75 -7.97 -18.95
C PRO A 101 18.26 -6.56 -18.59
N LEU A 102 18.33 -5.65 -19.57
CA LEU A 102 18.75 -4.27 -19.37
C LEU A 102 17.67 -3.45 -18.63
N GLU A 103 16.40 -3.63 -18.96
CA GLU A 103 15.29 -3.01 -18.21
C GLU A 103 15.25 -3.50 -16.77
N ASN A 104 15.47 -4.81 -16.55
CA ASN A 104 15.58 -5.36 -15.19
C ASN A 104 16.75 -4.78 -14.42
N LEU A 105 17.91 -4.58 -15.06
CA LEU A 105 19.06 -3.92 -14.43
C LEU A 105 18.71 -2.48 -14.04
N ILE A 106 18.03 -1.73 -14.91
CA ILE A 106 17.56 -0.36 -14.60
C ILE A 106 16.59 -0.39 -13.42
N GLY A 107 15.65 -1.34 -13.37
CA GLY A 107 14.71 -1.52 -12.26
C GLY A 107 15.44 -1.76 -10.93
N ILE A 108 16.41 -2.67 -10.91
CA ILE A 108 17.24 -2.96 -9.73
C ILE A 108 18.03 -1.72 -9.28
N VAL A 109 18.68 -1.02 -10.22
CA VAL A 109 19.41 0.23 -9.93
C VAL A 109 18.47 1.30 -9.39
N THR A 110 17.25 1.38 -9.93
CA THR A 110 16.21 2.31 -9.45
C THR A 110 15.80 2.00 -8.02
N ILE A 111 15.55 0.73 -7.69
CA ILE A 111 15.27 0.29 -6.32
C ILE A 111 16.43 0.65 -5.38
N ALA A 112 17.67 0.37 -5.77
CA ALA A 112 18.85 0.71 -4.99
C ALA A 112 18.98 2.22 -4.77
N LEU A 113 18.70 3.03 -5.79
CA LEU A 113 18.71 4.48 -5.71
C LEU A 113 17.62 5.01 -4.77
N ILE A 114 16.41 4.45 -4.80
CA ILE A 114 15.33 4.82 -3.87
C ILE A 114 15.77 4.59 -2.41
N PHE A 115 16.38 3.44 -2.12
CA PHE A 115 16.92 3.17 -0.78
C PHE A 115 18.09 4.07 -0.42
N ALA A 116 18.97 4.39 -1.38
CA ALA A 116 20.08 5.32 -1.16
C ALA A 116 19.57 6.74 -0.85
N ILE A 117 18.60 7.24 -1.60
CA ILE A 117 17.97 8.55 -1.35
C ILE A 117 17.33 8.54 0.04
N ARG A 118 16.57 7.50 0.39
CA ARG A 118 16.00 7.33 1.73
C ARG A 118 17.06 7.37 2.83
N LYS A 119 18.21 6.73 2.63
CA LYS A 119 19.26 6.63 3.65
C LYS A 119 20.13 7.89 3.76
N PHE A 120 20.45 8.54 2.64
CA PHE A 120 21.49 9.57 2.58
C PHE A 120 20.95 10.98 2.35
N LEU A 121 19.77 11.15 1.73
CA LEU A 121 19.18 12.46 1.46
C LEU A 121 18.11 12.85 2.49
N PHE A 122 17.46 11.88 3.12
CA PHE A 122 16.48 12.09 4.19
C PHE A 122 17.17 12.09 5.58
N VAL A 123 17.91 13.17 5.87
CA VAL A 123 18.31 13.62 7.23
C VAL A 123 17.04 13.71 8.12
N PRO A 124 17.08 13.41 9.44
CA PRO A 124 15.98 12.81 10.21
C PRO A 124 14.78 13.74 10.50
N SER A 125 14.06 14.16 9.46
CA SER A 125 12.86 15.01 9.56
C SER A 125 11.54 14.24 9.39
N PHE A 126 11.58 12.91 9.27
CA PHE A 126 10.38 12.09 9.05
C PHE A 126 10.32 10.79 9.88
N GLY A 127 11.18 10.65 10.89
CA GLY A 127 11.28 9.44 11.71
C GLY A 127 10.28 9.35 12.87
N GLU A 128 9.47 10.38 13.13
CA GLU A 128 8.70 10.45 14.37
C GLU A 128 7.31 9.81 14.34
N HIS A 129 6.79 9.26 13.24
CA HIS A 129 5.41 8.73 13.26
C HIS A 129 5.25 7.21 13.17
N SER A 130 6.34 6.45 13.04
CA SER A 130 6.29 4.98 13.17
C SER A 130 6.51 4.49 14.61
N ALA A 131 7.18 5.26 15.46
CA ALA A 131 7.42 4.89 16.86
C ALA A 131 6.16 4.91 17.73
N PHE A 132 5.16 5.73 17.38
CA PHE A 132 3.94 5.86 18.19
C PHE A 132 2.96 4.68 18.04
N HIS A 133 2.99 3.92 16.94
CA HIS A 133 2.11 2.78 16.75
C HIS A 133 2.66 1.47 17.36
N GLU A 134 3.98 1.26 17.33
CA GLU A 134 4.61 0.10 17.99
C GLU A 134 4.56 0.23 19.52
N GLU A 135 4.75 1.43 20.08
CA GLU A 135 4.67 1.64 21.53
C GLU A 135 3.25 1.48 22.06
N GLU A 136 2.22 1.95 21.35
CA GLU A 136 0.82 1.90 21.82
C GLU A 136 0.23 0.48 21.74
N GLU A 137 0.55 -0.31 20.71
CA GLU A 137 0.19 -1.74 20.65
C GLU A 137 0.94 -2.56 21.71
N THR A 138 2.21 -2.27 21.94
CA THR A 138 3.00 -2.95 22.97
C THR A 138 2.50 -2.60 24.38
N ARG A 139 2.13 -1.34 24.64
CA ARG A 139 1.53 -0.91 25.91
C ARG A 139 0.13 -1.47 26.11
N ALA A 140 -0.70 -1.46 25.07
CA ALA A 140 -2.06 -2.01 25.13
C ALA A 140 -2.05 -3.53 25.34
N GLY A 141 -1.13 -4.25 24.68
CA GLY A 141 -0.88 -5.68 24.90
C GLY A 141 -0.37 -5.98 26.31
N ALA A 142 0.55 -5.18 26.83
CA ALA A 142 1.08 -5.33 28.18
C ALA A 142 0.03 -5.04 29.28
N LEU A 143 -0.82 -4.04 29.09
CA LEU A 143 -1.92 -3.71 30.01
C LEU A 143 -3.03 -4.78 30.00
N SER A 144 -3.32 -5.36 28.83
CA SER A 144 -4.28 -6.46 28.69
C SER A 144 -3.79 -7.75 29.39
N ALA A 145 -2.49 -8.06 29.29
CA ALA A 145 -1.90 -9.23 29.94
C ALA A 145 -1.80 -9.09 31.48
N ALA A 146 -1.68 -7.88 32.01
CA ALA A 146 -1.59 -7.62 33.45
C ALA A 146 -2.94 -7.69 34.18
N GLY A 147 -4.07 -7.64 33.46
CA GLY A 147 -5.42 -7.64 34.03
C GLY A 147 -6.12 -9.00 34.10
N ALA A 148 -5.51 -10.08 33.61
CA ALA A 148 -6.15 -11.39 33.59
C ALA A 148 -6.13 -12.04 35.00
N PRO A 149 -7.30 -12.29 35.63
CA PRO A 149 -7.33 -12.98 36.91
C PRO A 149 -6.83 -14.41 36.73
N ARG A 150 -5.81 -14.77 37.52
CA ARG A 150 -5.25 -16.11 37.61
C ARG A 150 -6.41 -17.05 37.98
N ARG A 151 -6.85 -17.87 37.04
CA ARG A 151 -7.83 -18.93 37.32
C ARG A 151 -7.10 -20.00 38.12
N GLU A 152 -7.32 -20.00 39.43
CA GLU A 152 -7.07 -21.14 40.32
C GLU A 152 -8.14 -22.22 40.10
#